data_AF-A0A968I167-F1
#
_entry.id   AF-A0A968I167-F1
#
_cell.length_a   1.000
_cell.length_b   1.000
_cell.length_c   1.000
_cell.angle_alpha   90.00
_cell.angle_beta   90.00
_cell.angle_gamma   90.00
#
_symmetry.space_group_name_H-M   'P 1'
#
loop_
_entity.id
_entity.type
_entity.pdbx_description
1 polymer ?
#
loop_
_entity_poly.entity_id
_entity_poly.type
_entity_poly.pdbx_seq_one_letter_code
_entity_poly.pdbx_strand_id
1 'polypeptide(L)'
;MFAYSVWTNRLESSCSGATVTDGDIFTRIWFGAQISLTIGIFAVFLSQILAFTFGGLAGYYGGWVDNTIMRFVEILGAIPGLILLITLTSILPQNLDPILVFYGIVFFLGLIGWGGGARTIRSQILALKEVDYVQAANALGAREARIIGVHMLPTTFSLVIVGLSLAIPGFILTEAVLSFIGRGIREPYSSWGLMLNNAQEGGGHMRLIIGYNTKTGQLLFSDSWGAGHELKRIKLEDGVRLHEKVKVELDDLRPRHRLAAGQAVPVGDRS
;
A
#
# COMPACT_ATOMS: atom_id res chain seq x y z
N MET A 1 -7.68 -19.04 1.80
CA MET A 1 -7.37 -20.09 0.80
C MET A 1 -7.69 -19.67 -0.63
N PHE A 2 -8.87 -19.08 -0.92
CA PHE A 2 -9.31 -18.80 -2.30
C PHE A 2 -8.53 -17.70 -3.05
N ALA A 3 -8.20 -16.57 -2.40
CA ALA A 3 -7.34 -15.55 -3.00
C ALA A 3 -5.84 -15.95 -3.01
N TYR A 4 -5.46 -16.90 -2.16
CA TYR A 4 -4.09 -17.40 -2.00
C TYR A 4 -3.74 -18.43 -3.08
N SER A 5 -4.61 -19.44 -3.31
CA SER A 5 -4.31 -20.56 -4.21
C SER A 5 -4.36 -20.23 -5.70
N VAL A 6 -5.06 -19.17 -6.10
CA VAL A 6 -5.20 -18.79 -7.51
C VAL A 6 -3.89 -18.20 -8.06
N TRP A 7 -3.04 -17.63 -7.21
CA TRP A 7 -1.94 -16.76 -7.67
C TRP A 7 -0.54 -17.25 -7.28
N THR A 8 -0.36 -17.98 -6.17
CA THR A 8 0.98 -18.31 -5.65
C THR A 8 1.64 -19.53 -6.28
N ASN A 9 0.88 -20.47 -6.85
CA ASN A 9 1.44 -21.76 -7.33
C ASN A 9 2.27 -21.65 -8.63
N ARG A 10 2.41 -20.48 -9.23
CA ARG A 10 3.16 -20.27 -10.49
C ARG A 10 4.51 -19.55 -10.27
N LEU A 11 4.93 -19.32 -9.04
CA LEU A 11 6.09 -18.47 -8.73
C LEU A 11 7.36 -19.22 -8.29
N GLU A 12 7.31 -20.51 -7.98
CA GLU A 12 8.52 -21.25 -7.60
C GLU A 12 9.41 -21.62 -8.81
N SER A 13 8.88 -21.71 -10.03
CA SER A 13 9.62 -22.27 -11.18
C SER A 13 10.23 -21.26 -12.14
N SER A 14 9.87 -19.97 -12.10
CA SER A 14 10.34 -18.99 -13.10
C SER A 14 11.36 -17.96 -12.57
N CYS A 15 11.58 -17.88 -11.26
CA CYS A 15 12.36 -16.80 -10.64
C CYS A 15 13.60 -17.28 -9.86
N SER A 16 14.23 -18.40 -10.23
CA SER A 16 15.46 -18.86 -9.57
C SER A 16 16.73 -18.11 -9.98
N GLY A 17 16.65 -17.04 -10.80
CA GLY A 17 17.82 -16.37 -11.38
C GLY A 17 17.88 -14.85 -11.28
N ALA A 18 16.88 -14.17 -10.71
CA ALA A 18 16.92 -12.71 -10.55
C ALA A 18 17.02 -12.35 -9.07
N THR A 19 18.16 -11.81 -8.67
CA THR A 19 18.29 -11.13 -7.38
C THR A 19 17.25 -10.00 -7.30
N VAL A 20 16.92 -9.56 -6.08
CA VAL A 20 15.88 -8.55 -5.73
C VAL A 20 16.03 -7.21 -6.48
N THR A 21 17.13 -7.02 -7.20
CA THR A 21 17.51 -5.82 -7.95
C THR A 21 17.31 -5.93 -9.48
N ASP A 22 17.16 -7.13 -10.05
CA ASP A 22 17.26 -7.37 -11.51
C ASP A 22 15.95 -7.80 -12.21
N GLY A 23 14.82 -7.85 -11.50
CA GLY A 23 13.51 -8.17 -12.09
C GLY A 23 12.86 -6.98 -12.84
N ASP A 24 12.16 -7.25 -13.94
CA ASP A 24 11.36 -6.28 -14.68
C ASP A 24 10.41 -5.48 -13.75
N ILE A 25 10.56 -4.15 -13.73
CA ILE A 25 9.81 -3.23 -12.86
C ILE A 25 8.31 -3.31 -13.16
N PHE A 26 7.93 -3.47 -14.44
CA PHE A 26 6.52 -3.56 -14.81
C PHE A 26 5.86 -4.78 -14.16
N THR A 27 6.51 -5.94 -14.27
CA THR A 27 6.07 -7.17 -13.62
C THR A 27 5.93 -7.00 -12.10
N ARG A 28 6.89 -6.35 -11.45
CA ARG A 28 6.82 -6.07 -9.99
C ARG A 28 5.64 -5.16 -9.61
N ILE A 29 5.39 -4.10 -10.39
CA ILE A 29 4.27 -3.19 -10.16
C ILE A 29 2.95 -3.95 -10.29
N TRP A 30 2.84 -4.82 -11.30
CA TRP A 30 1.64 -5.61 -11.54
C TRP A 30 1.36 -6.59 -10.39
N PHE A 31 2.36 -7.33 -9.92
CA PHE A 31 2.20 -8.23 -8.77
C PHE A 31 1.98 -7.47 -7.45
N GLY A 32 2.65 -6.32 -7.27
CA GLY A 32 2.40 -5.43 -6.13
C GLY A 32 0.97 -4.90 -6.08
N ALA A 33 0.38 -4.61 -7.24
CA ALA A 33 -1.00 -4.16 -7.37
C ALA A 33 -1.97 -5.19 -6.82
N GLN A 34 -1.75 -6.48 -7.08
CA GLN A 34 -2.65 -7.54 -6.64
C GLN A 34 -2.82 -7.54 -5.12
N ILE A 35 -1.73 -7.39 -4.37
CA ILE A 35 -1.79 -7.36 -2.91
C ILE A 35 -2.48 -6.08 -2.41
N SER A 36 -2.05 -4.90 -2.89
CA SER A 36 -2.63 -3.61 -2.46
C SER A 36 -4.13 -3.50 -2.78
N LEU A 37 -4.55 -3.93 -3.97
CA LEU A 37 -5.97 -3.95 -4.37
C LEU A 37 -6.77 -4.92 -3.51
N THR A 38 -6.22 -6.11 -3.23
CA THR A 38 -6.89 -7.12 -2.41
C THR A 38 -7.12 -6.59 -1.00
N ILE A 39 -6.11 -5.99 -0.37
CA ILE A 39 -6.25 -5.41 0.98
C ILE A 39 -7.32 -4.32 0.99
N GLY A 40 -7.24 -3.37 0.05
CA GLY A 40 -8.20 -2.28 -0.04
C GLY A 40 -9.64 -2.76 -0.20
N ILE A 41 -9.87 -3.73 -1.09
CA ILE A 41 -11.20 -4.30 -1.33
C ILE A 41 -11.73 -4.99 -0.07
N PHE A 42 -10.97 -5.93 0.51
CA PHE A 42 -11.44 -6.68 1.68
C PHE A 42 -11.66 -5.76 2.91
N ALA A 43 -10.79 -4.78 3.11
CA ALA A 43 -10.91 -3.84 4.21
C ALA A 43 -12.15 -2.94 4.06
N VAL A 44 -12.43 -2.46 2.84
CA VAL A 44 -13.66 -1.70 2.57
C VAL A 44 -14.91 -2.54 2.79
N PHE A 45 -14.93 -3.79 2.32
CA PHE A 45 -16.07 -4.68 2.56
C PHE A 45 -16.30 -4.92 4.05
N LEU A 46 -15.24 -5.18 4.82
CA LEU A 46 -15.33 -5.34 6.28
C LEU A 46 -15.87 -4.05 6.95
N SER A 47 -15.31 -2.90 6.57
CA SER A 47 -15.79 -1.58 7.02
C SER A 47 -17.29 -1.41 6.71
N GLN A 48 -17.72 -1.81 5.53
CA GLN A 48 -19.10 -1.61 5.11
C GLN A 48 -20.08 -2.55 5.82
N ILE A 49 -19.66 -3.78 6.15
CA ILE A 49 -20.44 -4.69 7.00
C ILE A 49 -20.67 -4.06 8.37
N LEU A 50 -19.61 -3.56 9.02
CA LEU A 50 -19.72 -2.87 10.30
C LEU A 50 -20.62 -1.63 10.20
N ALA A 51 -20.49 -0.85 9.14
CA ALA A 51 -21.33 0.31 8.88
C ALA A 51 -22.82 -0.04 8.72
N PHE A 52 -23.16 -1.11 8.01
CA PHE A 52 -24.55 -1.58 7.88
C PHE A 52 -25.10 -2.07 9.21
N THR A 53 -24.33 -2.87 9.94
CA THR A 53 -24.76 -3.39 11.24
C THR A 53 -25.00 -2.25 12.23
N PHE A 54 -23.98 -1.43 12.50
CA PHE A 54 -24.09 -0.40 13.55
C PHE A 54 -24.87 0.83 13.10
N GLY A 55 -24.75 1.26 11.85
CA GLY A 55 -25.55 2.36 11.30
C GLY A 55 -27.04 2.02 11.20
N GLY A 56 -27.35 0.78 10.80
CA GLY A 56 -28.72 0.28 10.79
C GLY A 56 -29.34 0.19 12.18
N LEU A 57 -28.61 -0.36 13.15
CA LEU A 57 -29.04 -0.41 14.55
C LEU A 57 -29.25 1.00 15.14
N ALA A 58 -28.28 1.90 14.95
CA ALA A 58 -28.36 3.27 15.44
C ALA A 58 -29.55 4.02 14.83
N GLY A 59 -29.73 3.95 13.51
CA GLY A 59 -30.82 4.64 12.84
C GLY A 59 -32.21 4.09 13.17
N TYR A 60 -32.35 2.77 13.34
CA TYR A 60 -33.65 2.17 13.58
C TYR A 60 -34.13 2.36 15.03
N TYR A 61 -33.29 2.00 16.00
CA TYR A 61 -33.66 2.04 17.42
C TYR A 61 -33.62 3.48 17.98
N GLY A 62 -32.73 4.34 17.48
CA GLY A 62 -32.60 5.71 17.97
C GLY A 62 -32.16 5.77 19.44
N GLY A 63 -32.40 6.92 20.07
CA GLY A 63 -32.25 7.10 21.52
C GLY A 63 -30.87 6.74 22.06
N TRP A 64 -30.83 5.89 23.09
CA TRP A 64 -29.59 5.52 23.78
C TRP A 64 -28.67 4.63 22.93
N VAL A 65 -29.22 3.75 22.08
CA VAL A 65 -28.46 2.87 21.18
C VAL A 65 -27.71 3.72 20.17
N ASP A 66 -28.43 4.64 19.53
CA ASP A 66 -27.87 5.60 18.59
C ASP A 66 -26.76 6.43 19.24
N ASN A 67 -27.08 7.08 20.37
CA ASN A 67 -26.13 7.92 21.08
C ASN A 67 -24.85 7.15 21.45
N THR A 68 -24.96 5.91 21.92
CA THR A 68 -23.79 5.10 22.30
C THR A 68 -22.92 4.74 21.09
N ILE A 69 -23.54 4.27 20.00
CA ILE A 69 -22.82 3.90 18.77
C ILE A 69 -22.16 5.12 18.16
N MET A 70 -22.90 6.23 18.03
CA MET A 70 -22.36 7.46 17.45
C MET A 70 -21.26 8.05 18.32
N ARG A 71 -21.38 7.95 19.65
CA ARG A 71 -20.32 8.40 20.56
C ARG A 71 -19.05 7.60 20.41
N PHE A 72 -19.15 6.28 20.25
CA PHE A 72 -18.00 5.44 19.94
C PHE A 72 -17.35 5.82 18.60
N VAL A 73 -18.16 6.06 17.57
CA VAL A 73 -17.68 6.51 16.25
C VAL A 73 -17.01 7.89 16.32
N GLU A 74 -17.52 8.81 17.13
CA GLU A 74 -16.90 10.12 17.40
C GLU A 74 -15.55 9.98 18.12
N ILE A 75 -15.47 9.13 19.14
CA ILE A 75 -14.23 8.88 19.88
C ILE A 75 -13.18 8.25 18.95
N LEU A 76 -13.56 7.26 18.15
CA LEU A 76 -12.67 6.67 17.15
C LEU A 76 -12.19 7.71 16.13
N GLY A 77 -13.10 8.56 15.64
CA GLY A 77 -12.80 9.60 14.66
C GLY A 77 -12.03 10.81 15.21
N ALA A 78 -11.93 10.97 16.53
CA ALA A 78 -11.15 12.04 17.15
C ALA A 78 -9.64 11.81 17.01
N ILE A 79 -9.21 10.56 16.80
CA ILE A 79 -7.81 10.19 16.59
C ILE A 79 -7.53 10.20 15.08
N PRO A 80 -6.44 10.84 14.60
CA PRO A 80 -6.07 10.76 13.20
C PRO A 80 -5.90 9.30 12.72
N GLY A 81 -6.65 8.92 11.69
CA GLY A 81 -6.79 7.51 11.29
C GLY A 81 -5.46 6.80 10.97
N LEU A 82 -4.53 7.50 10.32
CA LEU A 82 -3.19 6.96 10.04
C LEU A 82 -2.38 6.70 11.32
N ILE A 83 -2.45 7.61 12.30
CA ILE A 83 -1.74 7.46 13.59
C ILE A 83 -2.31 6.27 14.35
N LEU A 84 -3.63 6.15 14.38
CA LEU A 84 -4.31 5.01 15.01
C LEU A 84 -3.91 3.70 14.32
N LEU A 85 -3.89 3.67 12.99
CA LEU A 85 -3.52 2.48 12.22
C LEU A 85 -2.06 2.05 12.49
N ILE A 86 -1.10 2.98 12.47
CA ILE A 86 0.31 2.69 12.78
C ILE A 86 0.47 2.19 14.21
N THR A 87 -0.29 2.75 15.15
CA THR A 87 -0.27 2.33 16.56
C THR A 87 -0.79 0.89 16.70
N LEU A 88 -1.92 0.57 16.07
CA LEU A 88 -2.50 -0.78 16.12
C LEU A 88 -1.60 -1.82 15.43
N THR A 89 -1.02 -1.47 14.27
CA THR A 89 -0.13 -2.39 13.56
C THR A 89 1.21 -2.56 14.27
N SER A 90 1.60 -1.62 15.13
CA SER A 90 2.80 -1.77 15.97
C SER A 90 2.64 -2.84 17.06
N ILE A 91 1.40 -3.23 17.38
CA ILE A 91 1.11 -4.35 18.29
C ILE A 91 1.47 -5.69 17.63
N LEU A 92 1.50 -5.77 16.30
CA LEU A 92 1.84 -6.97 15.54
C LEU A 92 3.36 -7.23 15.61
N PRO A 93 3.82 -8.38 16.17
CA PRO A 93 5.24 -8.71 16.20
C PRO A 93 5.92 -8.66 14.83
N GLN A 94 7.20 -8.30 14.83
CA GLN A 94 8.01 -8.18 13.60
C GLN A 94 8.26 -9.54 12.93
N ASN A 95 8.23 -10.63 13.71
CA ASN A 95 8.42 -12.00 13.26
C ASN A 95 7.10 -12.76 12.99
N LEU A 96 5.95 -12.06 12.99
CA LEU A 96 4.70 -12.69 12.59
C LEU A 96 4.74 -13.14 11.14
N ASP A 97 4.05 -14.24 10.86
CA ASP A 97 3.76 -14.68 9.50
C ASP A 97 3.18 -13.50 8.69
N PRO A 98 3.76 -13.15 7.53
CA PRO A 98 3.27 -12.03 6.71
C PRO A 98 1.79 -12.17 6.31
N ILE A 99 1.26 -13.41 6.27
CA ILE A 99 -0.16 -13.65 6.03
C ILE A 99 -1.03 -13.15 7.19
N LEU A 100 -0.58 -13.33 8.43
CA LEU A 100 -1.28 -12.81 9.60
C LEU A 100 -1.20 -11.29 9.65
N VAL A 101 -0.07 -10.71 9.24
CA VAL A 101 0.07 -9.25 9.09
C VAL A 101 -0.94 -8.71 8.07
N PHE A 102 -1.08 -9.37 6.92
CA PHE A 102 -2.10 -9.04 5.91
C PHE A 102 -3.51 -9.02 6.52
N TYR A 103 -3.93 -10.07 7.22
CA TYR A 103 -5.25 -10.11 7.84
C TYR A 103 -5.41 -9.06 8.94
N GLY A 104 -4.35 -8.79 9.71
CA GLY A 104 -4.33 -7.72 10.70
C GLY A 104 -4.56 -6.35 10.09
N ILE A 105 -3.89 -6.03 8.98
CA ILE A 105 -4.07 -4.76 8.26
C ILE A 105 -5.49 -4.63 7.72
N VAL A 106 -6.02 -5.68 7.07
CA VAL A 106 -7.41 -5.70 6.57
C VAL A 106 -8.40 -5.45 7.72
N PHE A 107 -8.20 -6.13 8.84
CA PHE A 107 -9.04 -5.99 10.02
C PHE A 107 -8.99 -4.58 10.61
N PHE A 108 -7.79 -4.02 10.84
CA PHE A 108 -7.63 -2.68 11.42
C PHE A 108 -8.14 -1.58 10.50
N LEU A 109 -7.87 -1.66 9.19
CA LEU A 109 -8.44 -0.71 8.23
C LEU A 109 -9.96 -0.76 8.24
N GLY A 110 -10.56 -1.95 8.22
CA GLY A 110 -12.01 -2.12 8.32
C GLY A 110 -12.59 -1.56 9.62
N LEU A 111 -11.94 -1.86 10.74
CA LEU A 111 -12.35 -1.44 12.09
C LEU A 111 -12.23 0.08 12.32
N ILE A 112 -11.31 0.76 11.65
CA ILE A 112 -11.19 2.22 11.74
C ILE A 112 -12.16 2.90 10.75
N GLY A 113 -12.30 2.35 9.55
CA GLY A 113 -12.97 3.02 8.43
C GLY A 113 -14.51 3.02 8.46
N TRP A 114 -15.15 2.17 9.27
CA TRP A 114 -16.61 1.98 9.21
C TRP A 114 -17.44 3.17 9.69
N GLY A 115 -16.87 4.04 10.52
CA GLY A 115 -17.61 5.13 11.18
C GLY A 115 -18.27 6.11 10.20
N GLY A 116 -17.60 6.44 9.10
CA GLY A 116 -18.17 7.30 8.05
C GLY A 116 -19.40 6.67 7.39
N GLY A 117 -19.28 5.40 6.99
CA GLY A 117 -20.40 4.64 6.42
C GLY A 117 -21.56 4.47 7.40
N ALA A 118 -21.27 4.24 8.69
CA ALA A 118 -22.29 4.09 9.72
C ALA A 118 -23.14 5.35 9.90
N ARG A 119 -22.51 6.53 9.89
CA ARG A 119 -23.23 7.81 9.97
C ARG A 119 -24.15 8.03 8.76
N THR A 120 -23.65 7.70 7.57
CA THR A 120 -24.44 7.80 6.32
C THR A 120 -25.62 6.84 6.33
N ILE A 121 -25.42 5.58 6.71
CA ILE A 121 -26.52 4.61 6.78
C ILE A 121 -27.51 5.00 7.85
N ARG A 122 -27.04 5.43 9.03
CA ARG A 122 -27.91 5.93 10.10
C ARG A 122 -28.83 7.04 9.60
N SER A 123 -28.31 8.06 8.91
CA SER A 123 -29.13 9.18 8.45
C SER A 123 -30.20 8.74 7.45
N GLN A 124 -29.88 7.79 6.57
CA GLN A 124 -30.84 7.19 5.64
C GLN A 124 -31.91 6.38 6.38
N ILE A 125 -31.51 5.57 7.36
CA ILE A 125 -32.45 4.73 8.12
C ILE A 125 -33.40 5.59 8.96
N LEU A 126 -32.93 6.68 9.55
CA LEU A 126 -33.77 7.65 10.24
C LEU A 126 -34.84 8.23 9.31
N ALA A 127 -34.47 8.60 8.07
CA ALA A 127 -35.42 9.10 7.09
C ALA A 127 -36.41 8.02 6.61
N LEU A 128 -35.92 6.79 6.36
CA LEU A 128 -36.74 5.68 5.90
C LEU A 128 -37.77 5.23 6.94
N LYS A 129 -37.48 5.41 8.22
CA LYS A 129 -38.39 5.04 9.32
C LYS A 129 -39.73 5.77 9.25
N GLU A 130 -39.72 6.99 8.73
CA GLU A 130 -40.92 7.83 8.58
C GLU A 130 -41.73 7.53 7.31
N VAL A 131 -41.26 6.63 6.43
CA VAL A 131 -41.93 6.35 5.15
C VAL A 131 -43.09 5.36 5.31
N ASP A 132 -44.20 5.61 4.61
CA ASP A 132 -45.47 4.88 4.70
C ASP A 132 -45.33 3.35 4.65
N TYR A 133 -44.50 2.81 3.76
CA TYR A 133 -44.35 1.34 3.65
C TYR A 133 -43.66 0.72 4.88
N VAL A 134 -42.78 1.47 5.55
CA VAL A 134 -42.13 1.03 6.80
C VAL A 134 -43.12 1.10 7.95
N GLN A 135 -43.90 2.19 8.02
CA GLN A 135 -44.95 2.34 9.02
C GLN A 135 -46.03 1.26 8.89
N ALA A 136 -46.46 0.96 7.67
CA ALA A 136 -47.43 -0.10 7.38
C ALA A 136 -46.90 -1.49 7.77
N ALA A 137 -45.63 -1.80 7.45
CA ALA A 137 -45.02 -3.07 7.86
C ALA A 137 -44.96 -3.22 9.38
N ASN A 138 -44.69 -2.12 10.10
CA ASN A 138 -44.70 -2.09 11.57
C ASN A 138 -46.13 -2.29 12.12
N ALA A 139 -47.12 -1.59 11.58
CA ALA A 139 -48.52 -1.73 11.97
C ALA A 139 -49.09 -3.15 11.75
N LEU A 140 -48.58 -3.86 10.74
CA LEU A 140 -48.90 -5.28 10.49
C LEU A 140 -48.14 -6.26 11.40
N GLY A 141 -47.34 -5.76 12.35
CA GLY A 141 -46.61 -6.59 13.32
C GLY A 141 -45.39 -7.31 12.75
N ALA A 142 -44.78 -6.80 11.67
CA ALA A 142 -43.54 -7.37 11.17
C ALA A 142 -42.41 -7.21 12.21
N ARG A 143 -41.62 -8.27 12.40
CA ARG A 143 -40.47 -8.24 13.32
C ARG A 143 -39.48 -7.14 12.90
N GLU A 144 -38.99 -6.38 13.86
CA GLU A 144 -38.06 -5.26 13.64
C GLU A 144 -36.84 -5.66 12.78
N ALA A 145 -36.22 -6.81 13.08
CA ALA A 145 -35.10 -7.33 12.30
C ALA A 145 -35.44 -7.60 10.83
N ARG A 146 -36.69 -7.99 10.53
CA ARG A 146 -37.18 -8.16 9.15
C ARG A 146 -37.36 -6.80 8.48
N ILE A 147 -37.91 -5.81 9.19
CA ILE A 147 -38.08 -4.44 8.67
C ILE A 147 -36.72 -3.86 8.29
N ILE A 148 -35.74 -3.92 9.19
CA ILE A 148 -34.39 -3.42 8.96
C ILE A 148 -33.73 -4.16 7.79
N GLY A 149 -33.65 -5.49 7.86
CA GLY A 149 -32.85 -6.29 6.94
C GLY A 149 -33.44 -6.45 5.53
N VAL A 150 -34.79 -6.43 5.41
CA VAL A 150 -35.46 -6.70 4.13
C VAL A 150 -35.99 -5.43 3.48
N HIS A 151 -36.41 -4.43 4.26
CA HIS A 151 -37.07 -3.24 3.73
C HIS A 151 -36.19 -1.99 3.77
N MET A 152 -35.46 -1.77 4.87
CA MET A 152 -34.73 -0.51 5.04
C MET A 152 -33.28 -0.57 4.52
N LEU A 153 -32.47 -1.53 4.98
CA LEU A 153 -31.07 -1.65 4.56
C LEU A 153 -30.90 -1.82 3.05
N PRO A 154 -31.67 -2.69 2.35
CA PRO A 154 -31.53 -2.86 0.91
C PRO A 154 -31.82 -1.57 0.13
N THR A 155 -32.74 -0.74 0.62
CA THR A 155 -33.07 0.56 0.00
C THR A 155 -31.88 1.52 0.03
N THR A 156 -30.98 1.41 1.02
CA THR A 156 -29.78 2.25 1.13
C THR A 156 -28.62 1.80 0.24
N PHE A 157 -28.71 0.64 -0.43
CA PHE A 157 -27.59 0.08 -1.19
C PHE A 157 -27.13 0.97 -2.34
N SER A 158 -28.03 1.70 -3.00
CA SER A 158 -27.68 2.62 -4.08
C SER A 158 -26.65 3.68 -3.63
N LEU A 159 -26.89 4.31 -2.49
CA LEU A 159 -25.99 5.29 -1.90
C LEU A 159 -24.69 4.64 -1.42
N VAL A 160 -24.78 3.45 -0.82
CA VAL A 160 -23.61 2.74 -0.31
C VAL A 160 -22.68 2.30 -1.45
N ILE A 161 -23.21 1.87 -2.59
CA ILE A 161 -22.40 1.50 -3.76
C ILE A 161 -21.59 2.70 -4.27
N VAL A 162 -22.17 3.90 -4.26
CA VAL A 162 -21.43 5.14 -4.59
C VAL A 162 -20.38 5.45 -3.53
N GLY A 163 -20.69 5.25 -2.25
CA GLY A 163 -19.71 5.39 -1.18
C GLY A 163 -18.54 4.42 -1.30
N LEU A 164 -18.81 3.17 -1.68
CA LEU A 164 -17.80 2.13 -1.88
C LEU A 164 -16.81 2.49 -2.99
N SER A 165 -17.28 3.02 -4.12
CA SER A 165 -16.40 3.40 -5.23
C SER A 165 -15.40 4.51 -4.85
N LEU A 166 -15.80 5.41 -3.95
CA LEU A 166 -14.94 6.46 -3.40
C LEU A 166 -14.03 5.95 -2.26
N ALA A 167 -14.50 4.98 -1.47
CA ALA A 167 -13.75 4.43 -0.36
C ALA A 167 -12.60 3.52 -0.79
N ILE A 168 -12.79 2.70 -1.84
CA ILE A 168 -11.80 1.72 -2.30
C ILE A 168 -10.42 2.36 -2.56
N PRO A 169 -10.29 3.44 -3.37
CA PRO A 169 -9.00 4.10 -3.56
C PRO A 169 -8.38 4.61 -2.25
N GLY A 170 -9.19 5.17 -1.35
CA GLY A 170 -8.73 5.67 -0.05
C GLY A 170 -8.11 4.56 0.81
N PHE A 171 -8.73 3.39 0.87
CA PHE A 171 -8.21 2.25 1.63
C PHE A 171 -6.93 1.66 0.99
N ILE A 172 -6.87 1.57 -0.34
CA ILE A 172 -5.66 1.14 -1.07
C ILE A 172 -4.49 2.08 -0.76
N LEU A 173 -4.73 3.40 -0.84
CA LEU A 173 -3.70 4.40 -0.54
C LEU A 173 -3.25 4.32 0.92
N THR A 174 -4.18 4.10 1.85
CA THR A 174 -3.86 3.97 3.28
C THR A 174 -2.99 2.75 3.55
N GLU A 175 -3.26 1.60 2.91
CA GLU A 175 -2.38 0.43 2.95
C GLU A 175 -1.00 0.75 2.38
N ALA A 176 -0.95 1.38 1.20
CA ALA A 176 0.30 1.73 0.56
C ALA A 176 1.15 2.66 1.44
N VAL A 177 0.55 3.64 2.11
CA VAL A 177 1.25 4.52 3.06
C VAL A 177 1.77 3.73 4.26
N LEU A 178 0.98 2.80 4.81
CA LEU A 178 1.41 1.98 5.94
C LEU A 178 2.61 1.08 5.57
N SER A 179 2.54 0.44 4.40
CA SER A 179 3.61 -0.38 3.84
C SER A 179 4.84 0.46 3.51
N PHE A 180 4.65 1.68 3.00
CA PHE A 180 5.73 2.62 2.71
C PHE A 180 6.53 3.04 3.96
N ILE A 181 5.85 3.17 5.10
CA ILE A 181 6.48 3.49 6.40
C ILE A 181 7.10 2.23 7.07
N GLY A 182 7.07 1.07 6.39
CA GLY A 182 7.67 -0.18 6.89
C GLY A 182 6.83 -0.91 7.96
N ARG A 183 5.55 -0.54 8.11
CA ARG A 183 4.61 -1.17 9.08
C ARG A 183 3.49 -1.97 8.40
N GLY A 184 3.53 -2.10 7.09
CA GLY A 184 2.55 -2.85 6.31
C GLY A 184 3.06 -4.24 5.89
N ILE A 185 2.89 -4.55 4.60
CA ILE A 185 3.31 -5.83 4.00
C ILE A 185 4.83 -5.97 4.00
N ARG A 186 5.30 -7.20 4.22
CA ARG A 186 6.72 -7.56 4.32
C ARG A 186 7.07 -8.64 3.31
N GLU A 187 8.36 -8.78 3.02
CA GLU A 187 8.90 -9.88 2.21
C GLU A 187 8.47 -11.25 2.78
N PRO A 188 8.22 -12.28 1.94
CA PRO A 188 8.49 -12.37 0.49
C PRO A 188 7.41 -11.75 -0.41
N TYR A 189 6.42 -11.07 0.16
CA TYR A 189 5.34 -10.44 -0.58
C TYR A 189 5.72 -9.04 -1.05
N SER A 190 5.11 -8.59 -2.14
CA SER A 190 5.30 -7.24 -2.69
C SER A 190 3.98 -6.48 -2.68
N SER A 191 3.97 -5.26 -2.16
CA SER A 191 2.86 -4.30 -2.29
C SER A 191 3.37 -2.99 -2.87
N TRP A 192 2.49 -2.12 -3.38
CA TRP A 192 2.94 -0.83 -3.92
C TRP A 192 3.65 0.02 -2.87
N GLY A 193 3.19 0.01 -1.63
CA GLY A 193 3.85 0.71 -0.53
C GLY A 193 5.25 0.17 -0.25
N LEU A 194 5.41 -1.15 -0.19
CA LEU A 194 6.72 -1.77 0.04
C LEU A 194 7.68 -1.50 -1.13
N MET A 195 7.19 -1.50 -2.37
CA MET A 195 8.01 -1.13 -3.53
C MET A 195 8.49 0.32 -3.46
N LEU A 196 7.64 1.24 -3.03
CA LEU A 196 8.02 2.64 -2.82
C LEU A 196 9.03 2.79 -1.68
N ASN A 197 8.86 2.03 -0.59
CA ASN A 197 9.81 2.01 0.53
C ASN A 197 11.19 1.53 0.04
N ASN A 198 11.23 0.39 -0.64
CA ASN A 198 12.47 -0.17 -1.19
C ASN A 198 13.13 0.77 -2.20
N ALA A 199 12.36 1.51 -3.01
CA ALA A 199 12.89 2.49 -3.97
C ALA A 199 13.48 3.72 -3.27
N GLN A 200 12.91 4.14 -2.14
CA GLN A 200 13.43 5.25 -1.34
C GLN A 200 14.69 4.84 -0.56
N GLU A 201 14.67 3.69 0.09
CA GLU A 201 15.78 3.19 0.90
C GLU A 201 16.97 2.74 0.05
N GLY A 202 16.70 2.02 -1.04
CA GLY A 202 17.72 1.54 -1.96
C GLY A 202 18.36 2.65 -2.79
N GLY A 203 17.79 3.86 -2.78
CA GLY A 203 18.10 4.92 -3.73
C GLY A 203 17.77 4.48 -5.16
N GLY A 204 17.39 5.39 -6.04
CA GLY A 204 17.39 5.13 -7.48
C GLY A 204 18.81 4.95 -8.02
N HIS A 205 19.61 4.03 -7.45
CA HIS A 205 20.97 3.75 -7.85
C HIS A 205 20.94 2.91 -9.13
N MET A 206 20.52 3.54 -10.23
CA MET A 206 20.74 2.97 -11.55
C MET A 206 22.24 2.83 -11.72
N ARG A 207 22.73 1.59 -11.70
CA ARG A 207 24.13 1.28 -11.97
C ARG A 207 24.45 1.59 -13.41
N LEU A 208 25.04 2.76 -13.62
CA LEU A 208 25.64 3.07 -14.90
C LEU A 208 26.96 2.33 -14.99
N ILE A 209 27.01 1.27 -15.80
CA ILE A 209 28.27 0.62 -16.15
C ILE A 209 29.04 1.59 -17.04
N ILE A 210 30.21 2.02 -16.56
CA ILE A 210 31.06 3.01 -17.24
C ILE A 210 32.13 2.31 -18.06
N GLY A 211 32.57 1.12 -17.64
CA GLY A 211 33.55 0.35 -18.40
C GLY A 211 33.88 -1.00 -17.79
N TYR A 212 34.62 -1.80 -18.55
CA TYR A 212 35.07 -3.12 -18.13
C TYR A 212 36.59 -3.23 -18.30
N ASN A 213 37.28 -3.71 -17.27
CA ASN A 213 38.71 -3.97 -17.32
C ASN A 213 38.96 -5.44 -17.68
N THR A 214 39.37 -5.66 -18.93
CA THR A 214 39.64 -6.98 -19.52
C THR A 214 40.82 -7.72 -18.86
N LYS A 215 41.77 -6.99 -18.26
CA LYS A 215 42.96 -7.57 -17.61
C LYS A 215 42.67 -8.11 -16.21
N THR A 216 41.72 -7.49 -15.50
CA THR A 216 41.40 -7.82 -14.10
C THR A 216 40.05 -8.49 -13.91
N GLY A 217 39.21 -8.51 -14.96
CA GLY A 217 37.84 -9.04 -14.88
C GLY A 217 36.90 -8.15 -14.06
N GLN A 218 37.22 -6.87 -13.91
CA GLN A 218 36.48 -5.95 -13.04
C GLN A 218 35.55 -5.05 -13.85
N LEU A 219 34.30 -4.93 -13.39
CA LEU A 219 33.34 -3.93 -13.85
C LEU A 219 33.49 -2.64 -13.06
N LEU A 220 33.49 -1.52 -13.77
CA LEU A 220 33.42 -0.18 -13.21
C LEU A 220 32.01 0.37 -13.41
N PHE A 221 31.37 0.76 -12.32
CA PHE A 221 30.03 1.32 -12.34
C PHE A 221 29.92 2.52 -11.39
N SER A 222 28.99 3.41 -11.70
CA SER A 222 28.55 4.49 -10.83
C SER A 222 27.16 4.16 -10.33
N ASP A 223 26.97 4.20 -9.01
CA ASP A 223 25.67 3.99 -8.37
C ASP A 223 24.83 5.28 -8.33
N SER A 224 25.35 6.48 -8.64
CA SER A 224 24.64 7.75 -8.40
C SER A 224 24.45 8.63 -9.64
N TRP A 225 23.32 9.37 -9.67
CA TRP A 225 23.13 10.63 -10.39
C TRP A 225 23.23 11.78 -9.38
N GLY A 226 24.33 12.53 -9.38
CA GLY A 226 24.57 13.65 -8.44
C GLY A 226 26.07 13.80 -8.08
N ALA A 227 26.47 14.99 -7.60
CA ALA A 227 27.84 15.52 -7.53
C ALA A 227 28.90 14.74 -6.69
N GLY A 228 28.61 13.52 -6.25
CA GLY A 228 29.55 12.57 -5.66
C GLY A 228 29.67 11.32 -6.53
N HIS A 229 30.43 11.41 -7.62
CA HIS A 229 30.70 10.28 -8.52
C HIS A 229 31.83 9.40 -7.96
N GLU A 230 31.55 8.58 -6.95
CA GLU A 230 32.47 7.51 -6.56
C GLU A 230 32.30 6.30 -7.48
N LEU A 231 33.33 6.03 -8.29
CA LEU A 231 33.41 4.84 -9.12
C LEU A 231 33.68 3.63 -8.24
N LYS A 232 32.78 2.65 -8.26
CA LYS A 232 32.94 1.38 -7.54
C LYS A 232 33.37 0.28 -8.50
N ARG A 233 34.12 -0.69 -7.97
CA ARG A 233 34.66 -1.84 -8.70
C ARG A 233 34.12 -3.13 -8.12
N ILE A 234 33.57 -3.99 -8.98
CA ILE A 234 33.18 -5.36 -8.63
C ILE A 234 33.88 -6.33 -9.57
N LYS A 235 34.43 -7.41 -9.03
CA LYS A 235 34.99 -8.51 -9.83
C LYS A 235 33.85 -9.42 -10.27
N LEU A 236 33.76 -9.71 -11.56
CA LEU A 236 32.74 -10.62 -12.07
C LEU A 236 33.04 -12.06 -11.63
N GLU A 237 32.01 -12.81 -11.23
CA GLU A 237 32.09 -14.24 -10.94
C GLU A 237 32.28 -15.05 -12.23
N ASP A 238 32.98 -16.18 -12.12
CA ASP A 238 33.31 -17.04 -13.25
C ASP A 238 32.03 -17.62 -13.89
N GLY A 239 31.73 -17.19 -15.11
CA GLY A 239 30.55 -17.64 -15.89
C GLY A 239 29.70 -16.51 -16.46
N VAL A 240 29.81 -15.28 -15.94
CA VAL A 240 29.06 -14.12 -16.44
C VAL A 240 29.72 -13.57 -17.71
N ARG A 241 29.10 -13.80 -18.88
CA ARG A 241 29.57 -13.27 -20.17
C ARG A 241 28.90 -11.93 -20.47
N LEU A 242 29.68 -10.85 -20.46
CA LEU A 242 29.25 -9.55 -20.97
C LEU A 242 29.05 -9.60 -22.49
N HIS A 243 27.93 -9.06 -22.98
CA HIS A 243 27.66 -8.93 -24.41
C HIS A 243 28.77 -8.07 -25.06
N GLU A 244 29.22 -8.43 -26.27
CA GLU A 244 30.39 -7.82 -26.93
C GLU A 244 30.31 -6.28 -27.05
N LYS A 245 29.10 -5.73 -27.18
CA LYS A 245 28.82 -4.28 -27.19
C LYS A 245 29.12 -3.54 -25.88
N VAL A 246 29.27 -4.24 -24.76
CA VAL A 246 29.53 -3.67 -23.42
C VAL A 246 31.03 -3.63 -23.08
N LYS A 247 31.88 -4.28 -23.90
CA LYS A 247 33.33 -4.21 -23.78
C LYS A 247 33.86 -2.89 -24.35
N VAL A 248 33.57 -1.78 -23.68
CA VAL A 248 34.28 -0.52 -23.94
C VAL A 248 35.55 -0.54 -23.10
N GLU A 249 36.69 -0.47 -23.77
CA GLU A 249 38.01 -0.53 -23.15
C GLU A 249 38.32 0.79 -22.42
N LEU A 250 38.60 0.72 -21.12
CA LEU A 250 38.96 1.89 -20.32
C LEU A 250 40.27 2.57 -20.77
N ASP A 251 41.14 1.87 -21.50
CA ASP A 251 42.37 2.45 -22.07
C ASP A 251 42.07 3.45 -23.21
N ASP A 252 40.84 3.44 -23.76
CA ASP A 252 40.39 4.37 -24.81
C ASP A 252 39.73 5.65 -24.24
N LEU A 253 39.31 5.62 -22.97
CA LEU A 253 38.90 6.79 -22.20
C LEU A 253 40.11 7.52 -21.62
N ARG A 254 41.07 7.90 -22.48
CA ARG A 254 42.14 8.83 -22.06
C ARG A 254 41.52 10.20 -21.73
N PRO A 255 41.88 10.82 -20.59
CA PRO A 255 41.45 12.17 -20.29
C PRO A 255 42.04 13.11 -21.34
N ARG A 256 41.21 13.63 -22.24
CA ARG A 256 41.61 14.69 -23.20
C ARG A 256 41.88 16.04 -22.55
N HIS A 257 41.86 16.14 -21.22
CA HIS A 257 42.34 17.32 -20.50
C HIS A 257 43.15 16.92 -19.26
N ARG A 258 44.45 16.64 -19.46
CA ARG A 258 45.47 17.16 -18.54
C ARG A 258 45.49 18.67 -18.74
N LEU A 259 44.68 19.40 -17.98
CA LEU A 259 45.00 20.78 -17.65
C LEU A 259 45.25 20.81 -16.14
N ALA A 260 46.54 20.86 -15.81
CA ALA A 260 47.15 21.35 -14.59
C ALA A 260 46.42 21.05 -13.26
N ALA A 261 46.83 19.98 -12.60
CA ALA A 261 46.97 20.05 -11.15
C ALA A 261 48.02 21.14 -10.85
N GLY A 262 47.61 22.23 -10.20
CA GLY A 262 48.53 23.23 -9.66
C GLY A 262 48.29 24.67 -10.11
N GLN A 263 47.08 25.22 -9.95
CA GLN A 263 46.93 26.65 -9.67
C GLN A 263 45.81 26.83 -8.63
N ALA A 264 46.21 27.23 -7.43
CA ALA A 264 45.29 27.79 -6.45
C ALA A 264 44.68 29.06 -7.06
N VAL A 265 43.36 29.09 -7.21
CA VAL A 265 42.62 30.32 -7.52
C VAL A 265 42.53 31.10 -6.21
N PRO A 266 43.11 32.32 -6.11
CA PRO A 266 42.96 33.12 -4.91
C PRO A 266 41.51 33.60 -4.83
N VAL A 267 40.90 33.41 -3.67
CA VAL A 267 39.63 34.05 -3.30
C VAL A 267 39.88 35.54 -3.24
N GLY A 268 39.45 36.25 -4.29
CA GLY A 268 39.42 37.70 -4.33
C GLY A 268 38.21 38.23 -3.56
N ASP A 269 38.50 38.82 -2.42
CA ASP A 269 37.62 39.68 -1.63
C ASP A 269 37.08 40.85 -2.48
N ARG A 270 35.76 41.06 -2.46
CA ARG A 270 35.09 42.36 -2.68
C ARG A 270 33.74 42.40 -1.96
N SER A 271 33.71 43.18 -0.87
CA SER A 271 32.74 44.25 -0.55
C SER A 271 31.43 44.28 -1.34
#